data_AF-A0AAN6UZK2-F1
#
_entry.id   AF-A0AAN6UZK2-F1
#
_cell.length_a   1.000
_cell.length_b   1.000
_cell.length_c   1.000
_cell.angle_alpha   90.00
_cell.angle_beta   90.00
_cell.angle_gamma   90.00
#
_symmetry.space_group_name_H-M   'P 1'
#
loop_
_entity.id
_entity.type
_entity.pdbx_description
1 polymer ?
#
loop_
_entity_poly.entity_id
_entity_poly.type
_entity_poly.pdbx_seq_one_letter_code
_entity_poly.pdbx_strand_id
1 'polypeptide(L)'
;MPPVTSDNDLPKLLNTPTKQVKRIKKLVSEHLGSASKRVDRPPMQGIFSRTFFQLDVDAFVVAKGALDRVVPDVMALHDDELEKYGVWAYSLERLPGQVWVHGVAGKGGEGRIAINKSLGRVLPKGYLADNSGDAVATKVRPHIEAILASPLDEVATYRPLLQGLLDKLDDLGKLPLWVSHYDLNDVNVLIDESCGVTGLIDWELSTPKPFATGLFAGMTQQTRGMLEKNIDLVQDAVILGTLLDSFF
;
A
#
# COMPACT_ATOMS: atom_id res chain seq x y z
N MET A 1 18.57 -8.26 11.02
CA MET A 1 18.32 -9.72 11.02
C MET A 1 18.84 -10.31 9.71
N PRO A 2 19.33 -11.56 9.71
CA PRO A 2 19.78 -12.22 8.48
C PRO A 2 18.59 -12.43 7.52
N PRO A 3 18.77 -12.27 6.20
CA PRO A 3 17.71 -12.51 5.23
C PRO A 3 17.22 -13.96 5.30
N VAL A 4 15.90 -14.17 5.27
CA VAL A 4 15.31 -15.52 5.20
C VAL A 4 15.30 -15.94 3.72
N THR A 5 16.23 -16.81 3.33
CA THR A 5 16.41 -17.29 1.95
C THR A 5 15.81 -18.67 1.72
N SER A 6 15.64 -19.46 2.78
CA SER A 6 14.99 -20.77 2.76
C SER A 6 14.14 -21.00 4.01
N ASP A 7 13.31 -22.05 4.00
CA ASP A 7 12.55 -22.46 5.19
C ASP A 7 13.47 -22.83 6.37
N ASN A 8 14.71 -23.23 6.11
CA ASN A 8 15.68 -23.52 7.18
C ASN A 8 16.09 -22.29 7.98
N ASP A 9 15.88 -21.09 7.43
CA ASP A 9 16.16 -19.82 8.10
C ASP A 9 15.00 -19.42 9.05
N LEU A 10 13.85 -20.10 8.96
CA LEU A 10 12.72 -19.88 9.87
C LEU A 10 12.95 -20.57 11.23
N PRO A 11 12.26 -20.13 12.30
CA PRO A 11 12.29 -20.82 13.59
C PRO A 11 11.93 -22.29 13.46
N LYS A 12 12.44 -23.14 14.37
CA LYS A 12 12.19 -24.60 14.37
C LYS A 12 10.70 -24.97 14.33
N LEU A 13 9.81 -24.07 14.72
CA LEU A 13 8.36 -24.23 14.70
C LEU A 13 7.73 -24.03 13.32
N LEU A 14 8.46 -23.45 12.36
CA LEU A 14 7.99 -23.09 11.01
C LEU A 14 8.94 -23.56 9.91
N ASN A 15 10.09 -24.14 10.25
CA ASN A 15 11.13 -24.51 9.28
C ASN A 15 10.81 -25.70 8.36
N THR A 16 9.59 -26.21 8.39
CA THR A 16 9.11 -27.16 7.39
C THR A 16 7.67 -26.85 7.00
N PRO A 17 7.25 -27.16 5.76
CA PRO A 17 5.88 -26.92 5.32
C PRO A 17 4.82 -27.61 6.19
N THR A 18 5.10 -28.81 6.69
CA THR A 18 4.17 -29.53 7.60
C THR A 18 3.97 -28.77 8.91
N LYS A 19 5.04 -28.17 9.46
CA LYS A 19 4.95 -27.38 10.69
C LYS A 19 4.23 -26.06 10.48
N GLN A 20 4.46 -25.38 9.35
CA GLN A 20 3.71 -24.18 8.95
C GLN A 20 2.20 -24.48 8.86
N VAL A 21 1.82 -25.55 8.15
CA VAL A 21 0.41 -25.98 8.04
C VAL A 21 -0.18 -26.30 9.41
N LYS A 22 0.56 -27.03 10.27
CA LYS A 22 0.10 -27.34 11.63
C LYS A 22 -0.13 -26.06 12.44
N ARG A 23 0.79 -25.09 12.35
CA ARG A 23 0.68 -23.80 13.07
C ARG A 23 -0.49 -22.96 12.54
N ILE A 24 -0.65 -22.82 11.23
CA ILE A 24 -1.77 -22.09 10.64
C ILE A 24 -3.11 -22.70 11.06
N LYS A 25 -3.24 -24.04 11.03
CA LYS A 25 -4.46 -24.71 11.51
C LYS A 25 -4.76 -24.42 12.97
N LYS A 26 -3.73 -24.39 13.83
CA LYS A 26 -3.86 -23.99 15.25
C LYS A 26 -4.38 -22.55 15.35
N LEU A 27 -3.71 -21.60 14.70
CA LEU A 27 -4.09 -20.17 14.71
C LEU A 27 -5.53 -19.95 14.22
N VAL A 28 -5.91 -20.58 13.11
CA VAL A 28 -7.27 -20.48 12.55
C VAL A 28 -8.30 -21.04 13.53
N SER A 29 -8.01 -22.18 14.17
CA SER A 29 -8.91 -22.77 15.16
C SER A 29 -9.08 -21.90 16.40
N GLU A 30 -8.00 -21.27 16.88
CA GLU A 30 -7.99 -20.46 18.10
C GLU A 30 -8.65 -19.09 17.90
N HIS A 31 -8.35 -18.42 16.78
CA HIS A 31 -8.77 -17.03 16.55
C HIS A 31 -10.04 -16.89 15.71
N LEU A 32 -10.30 -17.83 14.79
CA LEU A 32 -11.45 -17.74 13.88
C LEU A 32 -12.58 -18.72 14.25
N GLY A 33 -12.41 -19.51 15.31
CA GLY A 33 -13.41 -20.46 15.81
C GLY A 33 -13.82 -21.52 14.78
N SER A 34 -12.98 -21.78 13.76
CA SER A 34 -13.32 -22.61 12.61
C SER A 34 -12.22 -23.60 12.30
N ALA A 35 -12.59 -24.80 11.86
CA ALA A 35 -11.64 -25.77 11.34
C ALA A 35 -11.27 -25.40 9.89
N SER A 36 -9.96 -25.25 9.61
CA SER A 36 -9.48 -25.07 8.25
C SER A 36 -9.82 -26.29 7.39
N LYS A 37 -10.68 -26.08 6.39
CA LYS A 37 -11.07 -27.11 5.40
C LYS A 37 -9.95 -27.43 4.43
N ARG A 38 -9.13 -26.42 4.09
CA ARG A 38 -8.07 -26.48 3.10
C ARG A 38 -6.98 -25.47 3.47
N VAL A 39 -5.73 -25.87 3.32
CA VAL A 39 -4.57 -24.99 3.43
C VAL A 39 -3.87 -25.03 2.09
N ASP A 40 -4.05 -23.98 1.31
CA ASP A 40 -3.30 -23.79 0.08
C ASP A 40 -1.92 -23.27 0.43
N ARG A 41 -0.88 -23.88 -0.15
CA ARG A 41 0.45 -23.31 -0.08
C ARG A 41 0.52 -22.22 -1.14
N PRO A 42 1.00 -21.01 -0.81
CA PRO A 42 1.29 -20.06 -1.87
C PRO A 42 2.30 -20.74 -2.83
N PRO A 43 2.16 -20.56 -4.15
CA PRO A 43 3.29 -20.83 -5.03
C PRO A 43 4.45 -20.01 -4.46
N MET A 44 5.61 -20.61 -4.14
CA MET A 44 6.71 -19.91 -3.47
C MET A 44 6.93 -18.53 -4.10
N GLN A 45 6.44 -17.48 -3.43
CA GLN A 45 6.51 -16.11 -3.91
C GLN A 45 7.70 -15.46 -3.22
N GLY A 46 8.42 -14.64 -4.00
CA GLY A 46 9.73 -14.08 -3.67
C GLY A 46 9.79 -13.19 -2.42
N ILE A 47 10.83 -12.36 -2.40
CA ILE A 47 11.42 -11.61 -1.27
C ILE A 47 10.43 -11.00 -0.25
N PHE A 48 9.20 -10.66 -0.66
CA PHE A 48 8.19 -9.99 0.17
C PHE A 48 7.42 -10.88 1.16
N SER A 49 7.47 -12.21 1.03
CA SER A 49 6.81 -13.12 1.98
C SER A 49 7.55 -13.26 3.34
N ARG A 50 8.63 -12.51 3.52
CA ARG A 50 9.62 -12.67 4.62
C ARG A 50 10.12 -11.31 5.13
N THR A 51 9.21 -10.36 5.30
CA THR A 51 9.47 -9.05 5.89
C THR A 51 9.63 -9.14 7.41
N PHE A 52 10.48 -8.27 7.97
CA PHE A 52 10.94 -8.32 9.37
C PHE A 52 10.24 -7.35 10.31
N PHE A 53 9.14 -6.73 9.88
CA PHE A 53 8.40 -5.77 10.67
C PHE A 53 7.01 -6.31 10.99
N GLN A 54 6.48 -5.85 12.12
CA GLN A 54 5.09 -6.08 12.48
C GLN A 54 4.20 -5.32 11.49
N LEU A 55 3.17 -5.98 10.98
CA LEU A 55 2.21 -5.36 10.06
C LEU A 55 1.46 -4.25 10.81
N ASP A 56 1.44 -3.04 10.23
CA ASP A 56 0.62 -1.95 10.74
C ASP A 56 -0.85 -2.21 10.38
N VAL A 57 -1.59 -2.80 11.31
CA VAL A 57 -3.03 -3.09 11.15
C VAL A 57 -3.86 -1.81 11.06
N ASP A 58 -3.42 -0.72 11.69
CA ASP A 58 -4.18 0.54 11.68
C ASP A 58 -4.20 1.15 10.27
N ALA A 59 -3.14 0.94 9.50
CA ALA A 59 -3.08 1.36 8.10
C ALA A 59 -4.20 0.74 7.25
N PHE A 60 -4.52 -0.54 7.47
CA PHE A 60 -5.63 -1.23 6.82
C PHE A 60 -6.98 -0.75 7.35
N VAL A 61 -7.12 -0.54 8.66
CA VAL A 61 -8.37 -0.06 9.27
C VAL A 61 -8.74 1.32 8.70
N VAL A 62 -7.78 2.23 8.62
CA VAL A 62 -7.99 3.56 8.03
C VAL A 62 -8.35 3.45 6.54
N ALA A 63 -7.63 2.61 5.79
CA ALA A 63 -7.91 2.41 4.37
C ALA A 63 -9.29 1.79 4.13
N LYS A 64 -9.68 0.78 4.90
CA LYS A 64 -11.00 0.14 4.86
C LYS A 64 -12.10 1.13 5.20
N GLY A 65 -11.90 1.97 6.21
CA GLY A 65 -12.87 3.01 6.58
C GLY A 65 -13.16 3.99 5.44
N ALA A 66 -12.15 4.31 4.62
CA ALA A 66 -12.31 5.25 3.50
C ALA A 66 -12.75 4.57 2.18
N LEU A 67 -12.20 3.40 1.87
CA LEU A 67 -12.35 2.74 0.57
C LEU A 67 -13.33 1.56 0.58
N ASP A 68 -13.82 1.17 1.75
CA ASP A 68 -14.81 0.11 1.96
C ASP A 68 -14.33 -1.26 1.41
N ARG A 69 -15.14 -1.94 0.61
CA ARG A 69 -14.98 -3.36 0.24
C ARG A 69 -13.75 -3.69 -0.61
N VAL A 70 -13.04 -2.69 -1.12
CA VAL A 70 -11.83 -2.90 -1.93
C VAL A 70 -10.58 -3.08 -1.07
N VAL A 71 -10.66 -2.90 0.24
CA VAL A 71 -9.55 -3.16 1.19
C VAL A 71 -9.90 -4.41 1.97
N PRO A 72 -8.97 -5.36 2.19
CA PRO A 72 -9.28 -6.56 2.95
C PRO A 72 -9.47 -6.23 4.43
N ASP A 73 -10.38 -6.92 5.10
CA ASP A 73 -10.34 -6.97 6.56
C ASP A 73 -9.04 -7.64 7.02
N VAL A 74 -8.42 -7.12 8.08
CA VAL A 74 -7.19 -7.69 8.64
C VAL A 74 -7.30 -7.82 10.16
N MET A 75 -6.68 -8.85 10.70
CA MET A 75 -6.52 -9.02 12.14
C MET A 75 -5.20 -9.69 12.49
N ALA A 76 -4.60 -9.28 13.60
CA ALA A 76 -3.46 -9.98 14.18
C ALA A 76 -3.91 -11.30 14.83
N LEU A 77 -3.11 -12.35 14.66
CA LEU A 77 -3.31 -13.67 15.25
C LEU A 77 -2.23 -13.89 16.30
N HIS A 78 -2.53 -13.53 17.55
CA HIS A 78 -1.57 -13.66 18.65
C HIS A 78 -1.19 -15.12 18.93
N ASP A 79 0.11 -15.39 19.05
CA ASP A 79 0.65 -16.68 19.48
C ASP A 79 1.98 -16.43 20.20
N ASP A 80 1.94 -16.54 21.54
CA ASP A 80 3.08 -16.30 22.42
C ASP A 80 4.33 -17.11 22.03
N GLU A 81 4.14 -18.27 21.42
CA GLU A 81 5.25 -19.11 21.00
C GLU A 81 5.93 -18.53 19.76
N LEU A 82 5.17 -18.05 18.78
CA LEU A 82 5.69 -17.37 17.59
C LEU A 82 6.34 -16.03 17.95
N GLU A 83 5.71 -15.24 18.83
CA GLU A 83 6.21 -13.93 19.24
C GLU A 83 7.57 -14.03 19.95
N LYS A 84 7.81 -15.09 20.72
CA LYS A 84 9.15 -15.38 21.31
C LYS A 84 10.26 -15.56 20.26
N TYR A 85 9.91 -15.90 19.03
CA TYR A 85 10.84 -16.00 17.92
C TYR A 85 10.79 -14.77 16.99
N GLY A 86 10.09 -13.70 17.37
CA GLY A 86 9.90 -12.52 16.52
C GLY A 86 9.11 -12.84 15.26
N VAL A 87 8.12 -13.74 15.35
CA VAL A 87 7.21 -14.05 14.26
C VAL A 87 5.82 -13.61 14.63
N TRP A 88 5.18 -12.87 13.72
CA TRP A 88 3.80 -12.43 13.84
C TRP A 88 2.97 -13.07 12.73
N ALA A 89 1.70 -13.38 13.04
CA ALA A 89 0.77 -13.93 12.08
C ALA A 89 -0.45 -13.02 11.96
N TYR A 90 -1.01 -12.94 10.76
CA TYR A 90 -2.17 -12.12 10.44
C TYR A 90 -3.15 -12.93 9.62
N SER A 91 -4.44 -12.66 9.80
CA SER A 91 -5.50 -13.13 8.91
C SER A 91 -5.99 -11.95 8.08
N LEU A 92 -6.04 -12.13 6.76
CA LEU A 92 -6.55 -11.15 5.82
C LEU A 92 -7.73 -11.74 5.04
N GLU A 93 -8.75 -10.93 4.79
CA GLU A 93 -9.86 -11.27 3.90
C GLU A 93 -9.33 -11.57 2.50
N ARG A 94 -9.76 -12.69 1.92
CA ARG A 94 -9.47 -13.00 0.53
C ARG A 94 -10.44 -12.25 -0.38
N LEU A 95 -9.99 -11.13 -0.92
CA LEU A 95 -10.75 -10.37 -1.92
C LEU A 95 -10.86 -11.15 -3.26
N PRO A 96 -11.97 -10.98 -4.01
CA PRO A 96 -12.15 -11.61 -5.31
C PRO A 96 -11.31 -10.93 -6.39
N GLY A 97 -11.16 -11.61 -7.54
CA GLY A 97 -10.46 -11.09 -8.72
C GLY A 97 -9.10 -11.73 -8.96
N GLN A 98 -8.44 -11.27 -10.01
CA GLN A 98 -7.07 -11.63 -10.38
C GLN A 98 -6.18 -10.40 -10.26
N VAL A 99 -4.91 -10.61 -9.91
CA VAL A 99 -3.90 -9.56 -9.93
C VAL A 99 -3.84 -8.93 -11.33
N TRP A 100 -3.82 -7.59 -11.43
CA TRP A 100 -3.88 -6.84 -12.67
C TRP A 100 -2.92 -7.41 -13.71
N VAL A 101 -1.64 -7.60 -13.37
CA VAL A 101 -0.61 -8.12 -14.28
C VAL A 101 -1.05 -9.38 -15.04
N HIS A 102 -1.85 -10.24 -14.42
CA HIS A 102 -2.42 -11.44 -15.02
C HIS A 102 -3.78 -11.19 -15.67
N GLY A 103 -4.68 -10.45 -15.00
CA GLY A 103 -6.04 -10.21 -15.49
C GLY A 103 -6.13 -9.34 -16.74
N VAL A 104 -5.10 -8.55 -17.08
CA VAL A 104 -5.04 -7.72 -18.29
C VAL A 104 -4.36 -8.43 -19.47
N ALA A 105 -3.78 -9.62 -19.28
CA ALA A 105 -3.09 -10.34 -20.33
C ALA A 105 -4.03 -10.59 -21.53
N GLY A 106 -3.64 -10.11 -22.72
CA GLY A 106 -4.45 -10.21 -23.94
C GLY A 106 -5.53 -9.15 -24.13
N LYS A 107 -5.76 -8.24 -23.17
CA LYS A 107 -6.80 -7.19 -23.25
C LYS A 107 -6.34 -5.86 -23.86
N GLY A 108 -5.06 -5.73 -24.20
CA GLY A 108 -4.51 -4.58 -24.91
C GLY A 108 -4.74 -3.23 -24.20
N GLY A 109 -4.89 -2.16 -24.99
CA GLY A 109 -5.10 -0.80 -24.48
C GLY A 109 -6.46 -0.59 -23.80
N GLU A 110 -7.51 -1.23 -24.31
CA GLU A 110 -8.88 -1.12 -23.76
C GLU A 110 -8.95 -1.63 -22.33
N GLY A 111 -8.31 -2.77 -22.04
CA GLY A 111 -8.22 -3.30 -20.68
C GLY A 111 -7.57 -2.31 -19.71
N ARG A 112 -6.47 -1.66 -20.12
CA ARG A 112 -5.78 -0.65 -19.28
C ARG A 112 -6.66 0.59 -19.03
N ILE A 113 -7.38 1.05 -20.05
CA ILE A 113 -8.32 2.17 -19.93
C ILE A 113 -9.43 1.82 -18.93
N ALA A 114 -10.00 0.62 -19.01
CA ALA A 114 -11.04 0.17 -18.09
C ALA A 114 -10.56 0.13 -16.64
N ILE A 115 -9.37 -0.43 -16.38
CA ILE A 115 -8.78 -0.48 -15.04
C ILE A 115 -8.55 0.94 -14.49
N ASN A 116 -7.95 1.82 -15.30
CA ASN A 116 -7.69 3.21 -14.88
C ASN A 116 -9.00 3.97 -14.57
N LYS A 117 -10.06 3.76 -15.35
CA LYS A 117 -11.39 4.31 -15.03
C LYS A 117 -11.91 3.75 -13.71
N SER A 118 -11.77 2.46 -13.47
CA SER A 118 -12.21 1.85 -12.21
C SER A 118 -11.39 2.33 -11.00
N LEU A 119 -10.08 2.51 -11.14
CA LEU A 119 -9.22 3.12 -10.11
C LEU A 119 -9.62 4.58 -9.87
N GLY A 120 -9.92 5.33 -10.93
CA GLY A 120 -10.43 6.70 -10.85
C GLY A 120 -11.72 6.84 -10.05
N ARG A 121 -12.53 5.78 -9.96
CA ARG A 121 -13.74 5.71 -9.11
C ARG A 121 -13.45 5.31 -7.66
N VAL A 122 -12.40 4.53 -7.44
CA VAL A 122 -12.05 4.00 -6.12
C VAL A 122 -11.25 5.03 -5.33
N LEU A 123 -10.18 5.56 -5.91
CA LEU A 123 -9.20 6.40 -5.20
C LEU A 123 -9.79 7.69 -4.60
N PRO A 124 -10.73 8.42 -5.24
CA PRO A 124 -11.32 9.62 -4.65
C PRO A 124 -12.05 9.36 -3.32
N LYS A 125 -12.58 8.15 -3.12
CA LYS A 125 -13.25 7.75 -1.87
C LYS A 125 -12.28 7.74 -0.68
N GLY A 126 -10.98 7.74 -0.93
CA GLY A 126 -9.94 7.75 0.09
C GLY A 126 -9.84 9.03 0.92
N TYR A 127 -10.75 9.98 0.76
CA TYR A 127 -10.76 11.25 1.49
C TYR A 127 -10.97 11.02 2.99
N LEU A 128 -10.19 11.71 3.81
CA LEU A 128 -10.22 11.56 5.28
C LEU A 128 -10.56 12.88 5.99
N ALA A 129 -10.04 14.02 5.51
CA ALA A 129 -10.27 15.33 6.13
C ALA A 129 -9.99 16.47 5.14
N ASP A 130 -10.54 17.66 5.40
CA ASP A 130 -10.39 18.85 4.55
C ASP A 130 -8.98 19.45 4.54
N ASN A 131 -8.16 19.12 5.53
CA ASN A 131 -6.78 19.59 5.63
C ASN A 131 -5.87 18.47 6.14
N SER A 132 -4.59 18.59 5.81
CA SER A 132 -3.54 17.61 6.13
C SER A 132 -2.43 18.20 7.00
N GLY A 133 -2.72 19.33 7.66
CA GLY A 133 -1.77 20.09 8.47
C GLY A 133 -1.05 19.22 9.49
N ASP A 134 -1.79 18.40 10.24
CA ASP A 134 -1.22 17.49 11.23
C ASP A 134 -0.30 16.43 10.61
N ALA A 135 -0.70 15.84 9.47
CA ALA A 135 0.13 14.86 8.77
C ALA A 135 1.42 15.50 8.23
N VAL A 136 1.34 16.73 7.73
CA VAL A 136 2.51 17.48 7.28
C VAL A 136 3.42 17.81 8.46
N ALA A 137 2.87 18.35 9.54
CA ALA A 137 3.63 18.77 10.72
C ALA A 137 4.33 17.59 11.43
N THR A 138 3.65 16.45 11.55
CA THR A 138 4.13 15.31 12.35
C THR A 138 4.93 14.29 11.55
N LYS A 139 4.69 14.16 10.24
CA LYS A 139 5.34 13.12 9.40
C LYS A 139 6.27 13.69 8.33
N VAL A 140 5.84 14.74 7.62
CA VAL A 140 6.56 15.25 6.44
C VAL A 140 7.67 16.21 6.85
N ARG A 141 7.34 17.23 7.65
CA ARG A 141 8.28 18.27 8.09
C ARG A 141 9.52 17.70 8.79
N PRO A 142 9.39 16.82 9.80
CA PRO A 142 10.57 16.30 10.51
C PRO A 142 11.49 15.50 9.58
N HIS A 143 10.94 14.82 8.57
CA HIS A 143 11.72 14.05 7.62
C HIS A 143 12.54 14.96 6.69
N ILE A 144 11.93 16.03 6.16
CA ILE A 144 12.63 17.01 5.32
C ILE A 144 13.71 17.73 6.12
N GLU A 145 13.41 18.15 7.35
CA GLU A 145 14.37 18.78 8.27
C GLU A 145 15.53 17.84 8.59
N ALA A 146 15.28 16.55 8.81
CA ALA A 146 16.33 15.56 9.03
C ALA A 146 17.23 15.37 7.79
N ILE A 147 16.66 15.32 6.58
CA ILE A 147 17.45 15.25 5.33
C ILE A 147 18.28 16.52 5.18
N LEU A 148 17.71 17.70 5.41
CA LEU A 148 18.43 18.98 5.37
C LEU A 148 19.51 19.07 6.46
N ALA A 149 19.33 18.46 7.63
CA ALA A 149 20.36 18.42 8.66
C ALA A 149 21.47 17.38 8.39
N SER A 150 21.25 16.46 7.46
CA SER A 150 22.21 15.39 7.14
C SER A 150 23.55 15.96 6.69
N PRO A 151 24.70 15.43 7.16
CA PRO A 151 26.03 15.87 6.71
C PRO A 151 26.45 15.23 5.38
N LEU A 152 25.61 14.39 4.76
CA LEU A 152 25.92 13.68 3.52
C LEU A 152 26.07 14.65 2.33
N ASP A 153 27.20 14.56 1.63
CA ASP A 153 27.51 15.40 0.46
C ASP A 153 26.54 15.13 -0.70
N GLU A 154 26.01 13.91 -0.81
CA GLU A 154 25.01 13.55 -1.82
C GLU A 154 23.73 14.38 -1.69
N VAL A 155 23.41 14.85 -0.48
CA VAL A 155 22.25 15.70 -0.21
C VAL A 155 22.51 17.14 -0.62
N ALA A 156 23.77 17.59 -0.69
CA ALA A 156 24.14 18.99 -0.91
C ALA A 156 23.50 19.57 -2.18
N THR A 157 23.49 18.80 -3.28
CA THR A 157 22.90 19.20 -4.56
C THR A 157 21.37 19.38 -4.47
N TYR A 158 20.69 18.70 -3.53
CA TYR A 158 19.24 18.75 -3.35
C TYR A 158 18.78 19.74 -2.27
N ARG A 159 19.68 20.30 -1.45
CA ARG A 159 19.32 21.23 -0.36
C ARG A 159 18.45 22.41 -0.81
N PRO A 160 18.74 23.11 -1.93
CA PRO A 160 17.88 24.23 -2.36
C PRO A 160 16.45 23.77 -2.69
N LEU A 161 16.30 22.60 -3.32
CA LEU A 161 15.00 22.02 -3.63
C LEU A 161 14.24 21.63 -2.36
N LEU A 162 14.91 20.96 -1.43
CA LEU A 162 14.32 20.52 -0.15
C LEU A 162 13.94 21.72 0.74
N GLN A 163 14.74 22.78 0.74
CA GLN A 163 14.41 24.03 1.43
C GLN A 163 13.16 24.67 0.79
N GLY A 164 13.12 24.77 -0.54
CA GLY A 164 11.93 25.28 -1.24
C GLY A 164 10.67 24.44 -1.01
N LEU A 165 10.80 23.13 -0.72
CA LEU A 165 9.70 22.29 -0.28
C LEU A 165 9.32 22.56 1.18
N LEU A 166 10.31 22.70 2.08
CA LEU A 166 10.11 23.03 3.48
C LEU A 166 9.32 24.34 3.66
N ASP A 167 9.67 25.35 2.87
CA ASP A 167 9.03 26.68 2.86
C ASP A 167 7.56 26.63 2.39
N LYS A 168 7.16 25.58 1.67
CA LYS A 168 5.81 25.37 1.14
C LYS A 168 4.98 24.36 1.93
N LEU A 169 5.50 23.80 3.02
CA LEU A 169 4.79 22.77 3.77
C LEU A 169 3.47 23.26 4.36
N ASP A 170 3.37 24.53 4.75
CA ASP A 170 2.13 25.08 5.28
C ASP A 170 1.03 25.15 4.21
N ASP A 171 1.40 25.39 2.94
CA ASP A 171 0.46 25.30 1.81
C ASP A 171 0.08 23.86 1.53
N LEU A 172 1.03 22.92 1.64
CA LEU A 172 0.76 21.50 1.51
C LEU A 172 -0.23 21.02 2.58
N GLY A 173 -0.12 21.52 3.82
CA GLY A 173 -1.03 21.20 4.91
C GLY A 173 -2.47 21.69 4.70
N LYS A 174 -2.69 22.66 3.80
CA LYS A 174 -4.04 23.11 3.41
C LYS A 174 -4.74 22.15 2.45
N LEU A 175 -4.01 21.23 1.82
CA LEU A 175 -4.63 20.23 0.96
C LEU A 175 -5.40 19.21 1.81
N PRO A 176 -6.49 18.62 1.27
CA PRO A 176 -7.21 17.59 2.01
C PRO A 176 -6.34 16.36 2.27
N LEU A 177 -6.63 15.68 3.37
CA LEU A 177 -5.97 14.45 3.78
C LEU A 177 -6.63 13.26 3.08
N TRP A 178 -5.81 12.40 2.49
CA TRP A 178 -6.24 11.19 1.79
C TRP A 178 -5.48 9.97 2.32
N VAL A 179 -6.12 8.80 2.29
CA VAL A 179 -5.38 7.55 2.42
C VAL A 179 -4.49 7.35 1.20
N SER A 180 -3.21 7.04 1.44
CA SER A 180 -2.22 6.79 0.39
C SER A 180 -1.70 5.38 0.51
N HIS A 181 -1.93 4.56 -0.52
CA HIS A 181 -1.45 3.17 -0.59
C HIS A 181 0.09 3.04 -0.55
N TYR A 182 0.82 4.06 -1.01
CA TYR A 182 2.29 4.12 -1.07
C TYR A 182 2.98 3.18 -2.07
N ASP A 183 2.48 1.95 -2.27
CA ASP A 183 2.98 0.98 -3.24
C ASP A 183 1.89 0.47 -4.20
N LEU A 184 1.13 1.40 -4.80
CA LEU A 184 0.09 1.04 -5.76
C LEU A 184 0.74 0.68 -7.11
N ASN A 185 0.71 -0.60 -7.46
CA ASN A 185 1.29 -1.14 -8.71
C ASN A 185 0.40 -2.28 -9.26
N ASP A 186 0.77 -2.86 -10.40
CA ASP A 186 -0.02 -3.90 -11.08
C ASP A 186 -0.03 -5.27 -10.38
N VAL A 187 0.77 -5.45 -9.32
CA VAL A 187 0.71 -6.65 -8.46
C VAL A 187 -0.17 -6.47 -7.22
N ASN A 188 -0.47 -5.22 -6.85
CA ASN A 188 -1.26 -4.86 -5.67
C ASN A 188 -2.73 -4.49 -6.00
N VAL A 189 -3.13 -4.58 -7.26
CA VAL A 189 -4.50 -4.35 -7.72
C VAL A 189 -5.13 -5.65 -8.18
N LEU A 190 -6.30 -5.99 -7.62
CA LEU A 190 -7.15 -7.09 -8.06
C LEU A 190 -8.27 -6.57 -8.96
N ILE A 191 -8.51 -7.28 -10.07
CA ILE A 191 -9.53 -6.94 -11.06
C ILE A 191 -10.41 -8.15 -11.40
N ASP A 192 -11.65 -7.87 -11.81
CA ASP A 192 -12.55 -8.86 -12.39
C ASP A 192 -12.35 -9.04 -13.92
N GLU A 193 -13.20 -9.88 -14.51
CA GLU A 193 -13.19 -10.15 -15.96
C GLU A 193 -13.47 -8.91 -16.80
N SER A 194 -14.24 -7.95 -16.27
CA SER A 194 -14.56 -6.66 -16.90
C SER A 194 -13.49 -5.59 -16.69
N CYS A 195 -12.37 -5.94 -16.06
CA CYS A 195 -11.32 -5.01 -15.63
C CYS A 195 -11.79 -4.00 -14.57
N GLY A 196 -12.86 -4.29 -13.84
CA GLY A 196 -13.27 -3.55 -12.66
C GLY A 196 -12.38 -3.89 -11.47
N VAL A 197 -11.94 -2.88 -10.72
CA VAL A 197 -11.15 -3.05 -9.50
C VAL A 197 -12.03 -3.68 -8.42
N THR A 198 -11.64 -4.87 -7.97
CA THR A 198 -12.32 -5.62 -6.92
C THR A 198 -11.57 -5.58 -5.60
N GLY A 199 -10.29 -5.22 -5.61
CA GLY A 199 -9.47 -5.18 -4.42
C GLY A 199 -8.15 -4.45 -4.61
N LEU A 200 -7.65 -3.88 -3.53
CA LEU A 200 -6.35 -3.27 -3.34
C LEU A 200 -5.71 -3.96 -2.14
N ILE A 201 -4.53 -4.51 -2.30
CA ILE A 201 -3.83 -5.31 -1.28
C ILE A 201 -2.47 -4.68 -0.95
N ASP A 202 -1.81 -5.14 0.10
CA ASP A 202 -0.48 -4.66 0.50
C ASP A 202 -0.48 -3.20 1.02
N TRP A 203 -1.33 -2.95 2.01
CA TRP A 203 -1.48 -1.64 2.66
C TRP A 203 -0.46 -1.36 3.78
N GLU A 204 0.56 -2.21 3.94
CA GLU A 204 1.45 -2.18 5.11
C GLU A 204 2.30 -0.90 5.23
N LEU A 205 2.50 -0.19 4.12
CA LEU A 205 3.20 1.11 4.07
C LEU A 205 2.25 2.29 3.94
N SER A 206 0.94 2.04 4.03
CA SER A 206 -0.07 3.09 3.87
C SER A 206 -0.02 4.07 5.03
N THR A 207 -0.13 5.34 4.68
CA THR A 207 -0.30 6.41 5.67
C THR A 207 -1.19 7.47 5.07
N PRO A 208 -2.04 8.13 5.87
CA PRO A 208 -2.67 9.38 5.46
C PRO A 208 -1.62 10.39 5.00
N LYS A 209 -1.85 11.03 3.86
CA LYS A 209 -1.00 12.07 3.29
C LYS A 209 -1.84 13.17 2.62
N PRO A 210 -1.28 14.37 2.40
CA PRO A 210 -1.92 15.40 1.60
C PRO A 210 -2.27 14.87 0.20
N PHE A 211 -3.37 15.34 -0.38
CA PHE A 211 -3.78 14.98 -1.73
C PHE A 211 -2.64 15.01 -2.74
N ALA A 212 -2.66 14.08 -3.70
CA ALA A 212 -1.70 13.97 -4.79
C ALA A 212 -0.24 13.72 -4.39
N THR A 213 0.14 13.78 -3.10
CA THR A 213 1.53 13.49 -2.68
C THR A 213 1.89 12.01 -2.80
N GLY A 214 0.90 11.11 -2.68
CA GLY A 214 1.08 9.66 -2.86
C GLY A 214 1.02 9.20 -4.32
N LEU A 215 0.42 9.98 -5.23
CA LEU A 215 0.24 9.61 -6.63
C LEU A 215 1.57 9.51 -7.40
N PHE A 216 2.60 10.24 -6.96
CA PHE A 216 3.91 10.24 -7.62
C PHE A 216 4.93 9.28 -7.00
N ALA A 217 4.60 8.64 -5.87
CA ALA A 217 5.41 7.59 -5.27
C ALA A 217 5.24 6.29 -6.08
N GLY A 218 6.34 5.76 -6.63
CA GLY A 218 6.33 4.57 -7.50
C GLY A 218 6.48 4.83 -9.01
N MET A 219 6.33 6.08 -9.46
CA MET A 219 6.56 6.44 -10.87
C MET A 219 8.05 6.51 -11.22
N THR A 220 8.43 6.01 -12.39
CA THR A 220 9.80 6.13 -12.91
C THR A 220 10.20 7.60 -13.05
N GLN A 221 11.51 7.89 -12.97
CA GLN A 221 12.02 9.26 -13.10
C GLN A 221 11.61 9.93 -14.43
N GLN A 222 11.50 9.15 -15.51
CA GLN A 222 11.02 9.61 -16.81
C GLN A 222 9.53 10.01 -16.76
N THR A 223 8.67 9.16 -16.19
CA THR A 223 7.24 9.44 -16.02
C THR A 223 7.03 10.66 -15.13
N ARG A 224 7.77 10.77 -14.02
CA ARG A 224 7.73 11.93 -13.14
C ARG A 224 8.13 13.21 -13.89
N GLY A 225 9.23 13.18 -14.63
CA GLY A 225 9.68 14.34 -15.42
C GLY A 225 8.71 14.73 -16.56
N MET A 226 7.95 13.77 -17.11
CA MET A 226 6.86 14.08 -18.05
C MET A 226 5.67 14.72 -17.36
N LEU A 227 5.26 14.21 -16.19
CA LEU A 227 4.13 14.74 -15.44
C LEU A 227 4.45 16.12 -14.84
N GLU A 228 5.67 16.35 -14.36
CA GLU A 228 6.12 17.67 -13.87
C GLU A 228 6.10 18.74 -14.95
N LYS A 229 6.47 18.38 -16.19
CA LYS A 229 6.40 19.30 -17.35
C LYS A 229 4.98 19.59 -17.82
N ASN A 230 4.03 18.78 -17.38
CA ASN A 230 2.62 18.90 -17.75
C ASN A 230 1.76 18.91 -16.48
N ILE A 231 2.27 19.45 -15.37
CA ILE A 231 1.65 19.32 -14.05
C ILE A 231 0.24 19.91 -14.04
N ASP A 232 0.04 20.99 -14.79
CA ASP A 232 -1.27 21.61 -15.01
C ASP A 232 -2.23 20.65 -15.72
N LEU A 233 -1.76 19.91 -16.71
CA LEU A 233 -2.55 18.94 -17.48
C LEU A 233 -2.84 17.65 -16.69
N VAL A 234 -1.95 17.29 -15.76
CA VAL A 234 -2.11 16.15 -14.85
C VAL A 234 -3.04 16.51 -13.70
N GLN A 235 -2.90 17.70 -13.13
CA GLN A 235 -3.86 18.26 -12.18
C GLN A 235 -5.21 18.39 -12.86
N ASP A 236 -5.29 18.97 -14.06
CA ASP A 236 -6.54 19.06 -14.82
C ASP A 236 -7.10 17.66 -15.13
N ALA A 237 -6.30 16.67 -15.53
CA ALA A 237 -6.82 15.33 -15.79
C ALA A 237 -7.28 14.60 -14.52
N VAL A 238 -6.58 14.78 -13.39
CA VAL A 238 -6.94 14.20 -12.08
C VAL A 238 -8.17 14.92 -11.52
N ILE A 239 -8.23 16.25 -11.60
CA ILE A 239 -9.35 17.10 -11.19
C ILE A 239 -10.56 16.83 -12.08
N LEU A 240 -10.40 16.80 -13.40
CA LEU A 240 -11.47 16.51 -14.37
C LEU A 240 -11.95 15.07 -14.23
N GLY A 241 -11.06 14.10 -13.99
CA GLY A 241 -11.44 12.71 -13.69
C GLY A 241 -12.21 12.60 -12.38
N THR A 242 -11.78 13.31 -11.33
CA THR A 242 -12.45 13.32 -10.02
C THR A 242 -13.79 14.07 -10.07
N LEU A 243 -13.86 15.20 -10.77
CA LEU A 243 -15.09 16.00 -10.94
C LEU A 243 -16.09 15.28 -11.84
N LEU A 244 -15.67 14.67 -12.95
CA LEU A 244 -16.59 13.99 -13.86
C LEU A 244 -17.19 12.71 -13.25
N ASP A 245 -16.55 12.03 -12.30
CA ASP A 245 -17.17 10.91 -11.55
C ASP A 245 -17.92 11.37 -10.28
N SER A 246 -17.77 12.63 -9.84
CA SER A 246 -18.51 13.18 -8.67
C SER A 246 -19.89 13.72 -9.04
N PHE A 247 -20.17 13.93 -10.33
CA PHE A 247 -21.41 14.56 -10.83
C PHE A 247 -22.27 13.65 -11.73
N PHE A 248 -21.93 12.37 -11.87
CA PHE A 248 -22.71 11.38 -12.63
C PHE A 248 -22.86 10.05 -11.90
#